data_AF-A0AAW6UP50-F1
#
_entry.id   AF-A0AAW6UP50-F1
#
_cell.length_a   1.000
_cell.length_b   1.000
_cell.length_c   1.000
_cell.angle_alpha   90.00
_cell.angle_beta   90.00
_cell.angle_gamma   90.00
#
_symmetry.space_group_name_H-M   'P 1'
#
loop_
_entity.id
_entity.type
_entity.pdbx_description
1 polymer ?
#
loop_
_entity_poly.entity_id
_entity_poly.type
_entity_poly.pdbx_seq_one_letter_code
_entity_poly.pdbx_strand_id
1 'polypeptide(L)'
;MNKYVSFGVLFIAFILSGCSAFTANKDSRYNNTLSYGSSIKMAEYQCYKSLGIIKNGDYSETKSGILEFYPKTSCALDGYHSRMCEQMGGEIEKNVEYYWCVVNSTPIWGANDLIIMEKHKASLQEWTLYLKKRNYKTKNEITKIYELDNEKKDSENTYFNERLKGDSHLISKVKIGDKVCKIDSEESRHYISNPNKWIFYYGFVEKIEGNKVLIRYLGHGNSKLTINDMDNKIIWELAQGWAICE
;
A
#
# COMPACT_ATOMS: atom_id res chain seq x y z
N MET A 1 66.18 41.30 -17.20
CA MET A 1 66.07 40.17 -18.15
C MET A 1 65.65 38.93 -17.37
N ASN A 2 64.83 38.07 -18.00
CA ASN A 2 64.16 36.85 -17.52
C ASN A 2 62.96 37.13 -16.59
N LYS A 3 61.73 37.27 -17.10
CA LYS A 3 60.82 36.25 -17.68
C LYS A 3 60.75 35.00 -16.79
N TYR A 4 59.63 34.78 -16.12
CA TYR A 4 58.71 33.66 -16.39
C TYR A 4 57.33 33.96 -15.81
N VAL A 5 56.35 34.04 -16.72
CA VAL A 5 54.92 33.92 -16.46
C VAL A 5 54.67 32.46 -16.09
N SER A 6 53.94 32.22 -15.00
CA SER A 6 53.34 30.91 -14.74
C SER A 6 51.89 31.09 -14.33
N PHE A 7 51.03 30.70 -15.26
CA PHE A 7 49.61 30.42 -15.07
C PHE A 7 49.49 29.19 -14.17
N GLY A 8 48.91 29.37 -12.99
CA GLY A 8 48.47 28.27 -12.13
C GLY A 8 46.95 28.23 -12.08
N VAL A 9 46.33 27.49 -13.00
CA VAL A 9 44.97 26.99 -12.82
C VAL A 9 45.08 25.79 -11.89
N LEU A 10 44.55 25.86 -10.67
CA LEU A 10 44.25 24.65 -9.91
C LEU A 10 43.14 24.89 -8.88
N PHE A 11 41.96 24.38 -9.26
CA PHE A 11 40.96 23.73 -8.42
C PHE A 11 40.69 24.37 -7.04
N ILE A 12 39.67 25.23 -6.99
CA ILE A 12 38.86 25.39 -5.79
C ILE A 12 38.10 24.08 -5.60
N ALA A 13 38.72 23.14 -4.89
CA ALA A 13 37.99 22.04 -4.30
C ALA A 13 37.05 22.65 -3.26
N PHE A 14 35.75 22.65 -3.56
CA PHE A 14 34.71 22.70 -2.54
C PHE A 14 34.94 21.49 -1.64
N ILE A 15 35.74 21.66 -0.59
CA ILE A 15 35.70 20.78 0.56
C ILE A 15 34.36 21.07 1.21
N LEU A 16 33.35 20.30 0.81
CA LEU A 16 32.17 20.06 1.63
C LEU A 16 32.66 19.40 2.92
N SER A 17 33.19 20.20 3.85
CA SER A 17 33.39 19.83 5.24
C SER A 17 32.03 19.76 5.89
N GLY A 18 31.35 18.66 5.57
CA GLY A 18 30.06 18.25 6.10
C GLY A 18 30.07 16.78 6.48
N CYS A 19 31.21 16.25 6.94
CA CYS A 19 31.16 15.17 7.93
C CYS A 19 30.63 15.79 9.21
N SER A 20 29.32 16.01 9.28
CA SER A 20 28.63 16.05 10.55
C SER A 20 28.77 14.65 11.12
N ALA A 21 29.86 14.43 11.85
CA ALA A 21 29.88 13.50 12.96
C ALA A 21 28.85 14.02 13.96
N PHE A 22 27.58 13.80 13.64
CA PHE A 22 26.50 13.96 14.59
C PHE A 22 26.73 12.85 15.60
N THR A 23 27.33 13.22 16.72
CA THR A 23 27.15 12.48 17.95
C THR A 23 25.64 12.43 18.17
N ALA A 24 25.02 11.31 17.78
CA ALA A 24 23.78 10.88 18.39
C ALA A 24 23.97 11.13 19.89
N ASN A 25 23.07 11.89 20.50
CA ASN A 25 23.06 12.05 21.94
C ASN A 25 22.62 10.69 22.52
N LYS A 26 23.51 9.70 22.39
CA LYS A 26 23.41 8.41 23.05
C LYS A 26 23.35 8.79 24.52
N ASP A 27 22.20 8.58 25.14
CA ASP A 27 22.19 8.35 26.57
C ASP A 27 23.21 7.22 26.79
N SER A 28 24.38 7.57 27.35
CA SER A 28 25.61 6.75 27.34
C SER A 28 25.49 5.42 28.10
N ARG A 29 24.29 5.15 28.61
CA ARG A 29 23.92 3.99 29.42
C ARG A 29 23.53 2.76 28.59
N TYR A 30 23.21 2.90 27.29
CA TYR A 30 22.66 1.81 26.49
C TYR A 30 23.42 1.60 25.17
N ASN A 31 23.95 0.38 24.97
CA ASN A 31 24.80 0.02 23.84
C ASN A 31 24.04 -0.67 22.68
N ASN A 32 22.83 -1.18 22.93
CA ASN A 32 21.97 -1.87 21.96
C ASN A 32 20.49 -1.83 22.39
N THR A 33 19.58 -2.21 21.49
CA THR A 33 18.12 -2.21 21.75
C THR A 33 17.76 -3.14 22.92
N LEU A 34 18.48 -4.26 23.07
CA LEU A 34 18.34 -5.18 24.22
C LEU A 34 18.63 -4.48 25.56
N SER A 35 19.69 -3.68 25.65
CA SER A 35 20.07 -2.96 26.86
C SER A 35 19.05 -1.89 27.25
N TYR A 36 18.44 -1.26 26.25
CA TYR A 36 17.36 -0.29 26.45
C TYR A 36 16.05 -0.97 26.88
N GLY A 37 15.70 -2.10 26.25
CA GLY A 37 14.61 -3.00 26.62
C GLY A 37 14.73 -3.58 28.03
N SER A 38 15.95 -3.72 28.53
CA SER A 38 16.21 -4.21 29.89
C SER A 38 16.27 -3.12 30.96
N SER A 39 16.06 -1.84 30.59
CA SER A 39 16.23 -0.72 31.51
C SER A 39 15.12 -0.62 32.56
N ILE A 40 15.47 -0.08 33.73
CA ILE A 40 14.60 0.12 34.91
C ILE A 40 13.30 0.88 34.55
N LYS A 41 13.30 1.71 33.49
CA LYS A 41 12.11 2.42 33.02
C LYS A 41 11.02 1.50 32.43
N MET A 42 11.37 0.32 31.88
CA MET A 42 10.36 -0.68 31.48
C MET A 42 9.71 -1.37 32.68
N ALA A 43 10.43 -1.50 33.80
CA ALA A 43 9.89 -2.08 35.03
C ALA A 43 8.79 -1.20 35.65
N GLU A 44 8.82 0.12 35.43
CA GLU A 44 7.78 1.06 35.90
C GLU A 44 6.43 0.85 35.20
N TYR A 45 6.40 0.30 33.97
CA TYR A 45 5.16 0.06 33.24
C TYR A 45 4.42 -1.23 33.66
N GLN A 46 4.91 -1.99 34.65
CA GLN A 46 4.39 -3.31 35.08
C GLN A 46 4.24 -4.39 33.98
N CYS A 47 4.58 -4.06 32.72
CA CYS A 47 4.43 -4.94 31.57
C CYS A 47 5.43 -6.10 31.55
N TYR A 48 6.56 -5.90 32.23
CA TYR A 48 7.56 -6.91 32.54
C TYR A 48 7.64 -6.97 34.06
N LYS A 49 6.77 -7.75 34.71
CA LYS A 49 6.81 -7.95 36.17
C LYS A 49 8.21 -8.41 36.58
N SER A 50 8.99 -7.50 37.18
CA SER A 50 10.25 -7.72 37.90
C SER A 50 11.21 -8.71 37.22
N LEU A 51 12.03 -8.25 36.27
CA LEU A 51 13.03 -9.11 35.66
C LEU A 51 14.39 -8.43 35.70
N GLY A 52 15.19 -8.84 36.68
CA GLY A 52 16.64 -8.73 36.56
C GLY A 52 17.03 -9.24 35.18
N ILE A 53 17.63 -8.34 34.40
CA ILE A 53 18.32 -8.53 33.13
C ILE A 53 18.36 -10.03 32.74
N ILE A 54 17.52 -10.43 31.78
CA ILE A 54 17.58 -11.75 31.10
C ILE A 54 17.08 -12.97 31.91
N LYS A 55 15.81 -13.03 32.34
CA LYS A 55 15.23 -14.33 32.77
C LYS A 55 13.91 -14.80 32.17
N ASN A 56 13.10 -13.95 31.53
CA ASN A 56 11.80 -14.44 30.99
C ASN A 56 11.59 -14.23 29.49
N GLY A 57 12.58 -13.81 28.70
CA GLY A 57 12.50 -13.79 27.24
C GLY A 57 13.53 -14.73 26.64
N ASP A 58 13.12 -15.54 25.68
CA ASP A 58 14.05 -16.37 24.91
C ASP A 58 14.73 -15.45 23.87
N TYR A 59 16.05 -15.57 23.70
CA TYR A 59 16.78 -14.84 22.67
C TYR A 59 17.51 -15.81 21.75
N SER A 60 17.61 -15.45 20.48
CA SER A 60 18.39 -16.19 19.50
C SER A 60 19.22 -15.23 18.66
N GLU A 61 20.50 -15.55 18.49
CA GLU A 61 21.35 -14.89 17.51
C GLU A 61 21.44 -15.81 16.29
N THR A 62 21.09 -15.26 15.11
CA THR A 62 21.26 -15.99 13.86
C THR A 62 22.74 -16.15 13.53
N LYS A 63 23.10 -17.09 12.64
CA LYS A 63 24.48 -17.26 12.17
C LYS A 63 25.08 -15.99 11.55
N SER A 64 24.22 -15.12 11.02
CA SER A 64 24.59 -13.82 10.44
C SER A 64 24.66 -12.69 11.46
N GLY A 65 24.53 -12.96 12.77
CA GLY A 65 24.69 -11.95 13.81
C GLY A 65 23.48 -11.04 14.04
N ILE A 66 22.30 -11.41 13.53
CA ILE A 66 21.02 -10.74 13.83
C ILE A 66 20.47 -11.27 15.13
N LEU A 67 20.09 -10.37 16.04
CA LEU A 67 19.51 -10.71 17.33
C LEU A 67 17.99 -10.68 17.25
N GLU A 68 17.35 -11.76 17.68
CA GLU A 68 15.91 -11.89 17.86
C GLU A 68 15.61 -12.10 19.34
N PHE A 69 14.71 -11.29 19.88
CA PHE A 69 14.26 -11.36 21.26
C PHE A 69 12.76 -11.61 21.29
N TYR A 70 12.32 -12.62 22.03
CA TYR A 70 10.92 -13.03 22.14
C TYR A 70 10.37 -12.63 23.50
N PRO A 71 9.80 -11.40 23.62
CA PRO A 71 9.32 -10.91 24.88
C PRO A 71 8.10 -11.70 25.37
N LYS A 72 8.12 -12.16 26.64
CA LYS A 72 6.92 -12.66 27.32
C LYS A 72 6.29 -11.49 28.09
N THR A 73 5.41 -10.74 27.42
CA THR A 73 4.68 -9.59 28.01
C THR A 73 3.18 -9.79 27.91
N SER A 74 2.45 -9.16 28.83
CA SER A 74 0.98 -9.07 28.82
C SER A 74 0.48 -7.68 28.38
N CYS A 75 1.33 -6.85 27.76
CA CYS A 75 1.02 -5.47 27.38
C CYS A 75 1.24 -5.20 25.89
N ALA A 76 0.47 -4.24 25.38
CA ALA A 76 0.77 -3.57 24.12
C ALA A 76 2.03 -2.68 24.27
N LEU A 77 3.00 -2.83 23.38
CA LEU A 77 4.31 -2.17 23.46
C LEU A 77 4.45 -0.93 22.54
N ASP A 78 3.40 -0.57 21.82
CA ASP A 78 3.42 0.48 20.77
C ASP A 78 4.00 1.82 21.26
N GLY A 79 3.56 2.33 22.41
CA GLY A 79 4.04 3.60 22.98
C GLY A 79 5.44 3.54 23.59
N TYR A 80 5.95 2.34 23.87
CA TYR A 80 7.33 2.15 24.34
C TYR A 80 8.32 2.22 23.18
N HIS A 81 8.00 1.54 22.08
CA HIS A 81 8.83 1.49 20.89
C HIS A 81 9.04 2.87 20.24
N SER A 82 8.01 3.73 20.21
CA SER A 82 8.15 5.10 19.69
C SER A 82 9.20 5.92 20.44
N ARG A 83 9.10 5.97 21.78
CA ARG A 83 10.04 6.73 22.61
C ARG A 83 11.47 6.20 22.54
N MET A 84 11.62 4.89 22.44
CA MET A 84 12.93 4.26 22.23
C MET A 84 13.56 4.73 20.91
N CYS A 85 12.77 4.74 19.84
CA CYS A 85 13.27 5.13 18.52
C CYS A 85 13.65 6.61 18.48
N GLU A 86 12.81 7.49 19.02
CA GLU A 86 13.07 8.93 19.11
C GLU A 86 14.37 9.23 19.87
N GLN A 87 14.62 8.52 20.97
CA GLN A 87 15.87 8.67 21.75
C GLN A 87 17.11 8.19 20.99
N MET A 88 16.95 7.29 20.02
CA MET A 88 18.01 6.86 19.11
C MET A 88 18.15 7.82 17.90
N GLY A 89 17.37 8.90 17.85
CA GLY A 89 17.33 9.86 16.74
C GLY A 89 16.63 9.31 15.50
N GLY A 90 15.76 8.32 15.67
CA GLY A 90 15.01 7.69 14.59
C GLY A 90 13.52 8.01 14.62
N GLU A 91 12.84 7.59 13.57
CA GLU A 91 11.38 7.66 13.43
C GLU A 91 10.80 6.24 13.33
N ILE A 92 9.60 6.05 13.87
CA ILE A 92 8.86 4.78 13.70
C ILE A 92 8.19 4.77 12.33
N GLU A 93 8.57 3.79 11.51
CA GLU A 93 7.85 3.40 10.31
C GLU A 93 6.96 2.19 10.62
N LYS A 94 5.65 2.39 10.61
CA LYS A 94 4.68 1.30 10.73
C LYS A 94 4.55 0.59 9.39
N ASN A 95 4.90 -0.69 9.36
CA ASN A 95 4.60 -1.60 8.26
C ASN A 95 3.42 -2.52 8.64
N VAL A 96 3.02 -3.42 7.74
CA VAL A 96 1.84 -4.29 7.94
C VAL A 96 1.97 -5.16 9.19
N GLU A 97 3.15 -5.75 9.42
CA GLU A 97 3.37 -6.73 10.49
C GLU A 97 4.27 -6.25 11.63
N TYR A 98 5.04 -5.17 11.42
CA TYR A 98 6.07 -4.71 12.34
C TYR A 98 6.17 -3.19 12.35
N TYR A 99 6.62 -2.67 13.48
CA TYR A 99 7.11 -1.30 13.64
C TYR A 99 8.62 -1.30 13.48
N TRP A 100 9.14 -0.45 12.61
CA TRP A 100 10.57 -0.34 12.35
C TRP A 100 11.06 1.00 12.87
N CYS A 101 12.13 1.00 13.65
CA CYS A 101 12.84 2.23 13.94
C CYS A 101 13.86 2.51 12.86
N VAL A 102 13.72 3.66 12.20
CA VAL A 102 14.53 4.05 11.07
C VAL A 102 15.35 5.28 11.42
N VAL A 103 16.66 5.18 11.26
CA VAL A 103 17.60 6.29 11.43
C VAL A 103 18.29 6.50 10.09
N ASN A 104 18.23 7.71 9.54
CA ASN A 104 18.83 8.05 8.24
C ASN A 104 18.45 7.07 7.12
N SER A 105 17.16 6.77 6.98
CA SER A 105 16.62 5.79 6.01
C SER A 105 17.12 4.34 6.18
N THR A 106 17.78 4.02 7.29
CA THR A 106 18.23 2.67 7.62
C THR A 106 17.44 2.15 8.82
N PRO A 107 16.62 1.09 8.67
CA PRO A 107 16.01 0.44 9.82
C PRO A 107 17.11 -0.12 10.72
N ILE A 108 17.08 0.19 12.01
CA ILE A 108 18.08 -0.26 12.98
C ILE A 108 17.56 -1.38 13.89
N TRP A 109 16.25 -1.42 14.11
CA TRP A 109 15.55 -2.53 14.73
C TRP A 109 14.08 -2.56 14.27
N GLY A 110 13.43 -3.70 14.42
CA GLY A 110 12.00 -3.88 14.18
C GLY A 110 11.34 -4.64 15.32
N ALA A 111 10.08 -4.35 15.59
CA ALA A 111 9.34 -4.99 16.67
C ALA A 111 7.88 -5.24 16.29
N ASN A 112 7.31 -6.31 16.85
CA ASN A 112 5.89 -6.47 17.04
C ASN A 112 5.64 -7.09 18.43
N ASP A 113 4.40 -7.48 18.72
CA ASP A 113 4.04 -8.03 20.04
C ASP A 113 4.78 -9.33 20.41
N LEU A 114 5.37 -10.04 19.43
CA LEU A 114 5.98 -11.36 19.61
C LEU A 114 7.51 -11.35 19.52
N ILE A 115 8.10 -10.39 18.80
CA ILE A 115 9.53 -10.39 18.52
C ILE A 115 10.08 -8.98 18.38
N ILE A 116 11.28 -8.77 18.91
CA ILE A 116 12.13 -7.61 18.66
C ILE A 116 13.38 -8.09 17.92
N MET A 117 13.74 -7.43 16.82
CA MET A 117 14.82 -7.82 15.91
C MET A 117 15.81 -6.67 15.76
N GLU A 118 17.11 -6.94 15.88
CA GLU A 118 18.18 -5.93 15.79
C GLU A 118 19.34 -6.45 14.94
N LYS A 119 19.95 -5.55 14.14
CA LYS A 119 21.12 -5.86 13.30
C LYS A 119 22.32 -6.44 14.09
N HIS A 120 22.47 -6.11 15.37
CA HIS A 120 23.57 -6.51 16.28
C HIS A 120 24.96 -6.61 15.61
N LYS A 121 25.43 -7.80 15.23
CA LYS A 121 26.74 -8.03 14.57
C LYS A 121 26.65 -8.21 13.05
N ALA A 122 25.45 -8.30 12.51
CA ALA A 122 25.23 -8.53 11.09
C ALA A 122 25.79 -7.40 10.22
N SER A 123 26.31 -7.79 9.06
CA SER A 123 26.64 -6.83 8.01
C SER A 123 25.39 -6.10 7.52
N LEU A 124 25.56 -4.93 6.91
CA LEU A 124 24.42 -4.19 6.32
C LEU A 124 23.71 -5.02 5.24
N GLN A 125 24.46 -5.82 4.49
CA GLN A 125 23.91 -6.69 3.45
C GLN A 125 23.03 -7.80 4.04
N GLU A 126 23.51 -8.51 5.06
CA GLU A 126 22.74 -9.56 5.74
C GLU A 126 21.48 -9.01 6.40
N TRP A 127 21.59 -7.83 7.01
CA TRP A 127 20.45 -7.13 7.58
C TRP A 127 19.41 -6.77 6.53
N THR A 128 19.85 -6.21 5.40
CA THR A 128 18.96 -5.87 4.28
C THR A 128 18.24 -7.11 3.73
N LEU A 129 18.95 -8.23 3.60
CA LEU A 129 18.34 -9.49 3.16
C LEU A 129 17.32 -10.02 4.17
N TYR A 130 17.61 -9.89 5.46
CA TYR A 130 16.71 -10.30 6.54
C TYR A 130 15.43 -9.47 6.56
N LEU A 131 15.54 -8.14 6.43
CA LEU A 131 14.41 -7.21 6.30
C LEU A 131 13.49 -7.57 5.14
N LYS A 132 14.07 -7.85 3.95
CA LYS A 132 13.31 -8.27 2.77
C LYS A 132 12.57 -9.58 3.00
N LYS A 133 13.18 -10.56 3.68
CA LYS A 133 12.51 -11.83 4.03
C LYS A 133 11.35 -11.63 5.01
N ARG A 134 11.35 -10.55 5.79
CA ARG A 134 10.28 -10.13 6.70
C ARG A 134 9.32 -9.12 6.05
N ASN A 135 9.31 -9.02 4.73
CA ASN A 135 8.46 -8.10 3.96
C ASN A 135 8.58 -6.62 4.38
N TYR A 136 9.72 -6.20 4.93
CA TYR A 136 9.96 -4.77 5.16
C TYR A 136 9.97 -4.05 3.81
N LYS A 137 9.21 -2.96 3.76
CA LYS A 137 9.13 -2.01 2.65
C LYS A 137 9.42 -0.63 3.21
N THR A 138 10.25 0.12 2.52
CA THR A 138 10.51 1.52 2.85
C THR A 138 9.24 2.36 2.66
N LYS A 139 9.16 3.52 3.32
CA LYS A 139 8.07 4.48 3.13
C LYS A 139 7.81 4.79 1.65
N ASN A 140 8.86 4.99 0.86
CA ASN A 140 8.72 5.27 -0.58
C ASN A 140 8.11 4.10 -1.36
N GLU A 141 8.51 2.87 -1.07
CA GLU A 141 7.92 1.69 -1.70
C GLU A 141 6.44 1.52 -1.34
N ILE A 142 6.08 1.79 -0.09
CA ILE A 142 4.69 1.77 0.38
C ILE A 142 3.87 2.84 -0.34
N THR A 143 4.35 4.08 -0.39
CA THR A 143 3.69 5.18 -1.10
C THR A 143 3.47 4.83 -2.58
N LYS A 144 4.50 4.31 -3.25
CA LYS A 144 4.39 3.92 -4.66
C LYS A 144 3.35 2.81 -4.89
N ILE A 145 3.23 1.87 -3.97
CA ILE A 145 2.19 0.83 -4.04
C ILE A 145 0.80 1.47 -3.93
N TYR A 146 0.59 2.38 -2.98
CA TYR A 146 -0.69 3.08 -2.84
C TYR A 146 -1.03 3.94 -4.06
N GLU A 147 -0.04 4.63 -4.64
CA GLU A 147 -0.22 5.40 -5.86
C GLU A 147 -0.66 4.50 -7.02
N LEU A 148 0.03 3.37 -7.25
CA LEU A 148 -0.33 2.41 -8.29
C LEU A 148 -1.72 1.78 -8.06
N ASP A 149 -2.07 1.47 -6.80
CA ASP A 149 -3.39 0.93 -6.46
C ASP A 149 -4.51 1.95 -6.71
N ASN A 150 -4.25 3.24 -6.43
CA ASN A 150 -5.19 4.32 -6.72
C ASN A 150 -5.32 4.57 -8.23
N GLU A 151 -4.21 4.63 -8.96
CA GLU A 151 -4.20 4.74 -10.42
C GLU A 151 -4.99 3.61 -11.07
N LYS A 152 -4.82 2.37 -10.57
CA LYS A 152 -5.58 1.22 -11.05
C LYS A 152 -7.09 1.39 -10.80
N LYS A 153 -7.49 1.78 -9.59
CA LYS A 153 -8.90 2.03 -9.26
C LYS A 153 -9.51 3.14 -10.12
N ASP A 154 -8.76 4.21 -10.36
CA ASP A 154 -9.19 5.33 -11.19
C ASP A 154 -9.33 4.92 -12.65
N SER A 155 -8.41 4.10 -13.15
CA SER A 155 -8.49 3.51 -14.48
C SER A 155 -9.70 2.58 -14.64
N GLU A 156 -9.96 1.69 -13.67
CA GLU A 156 -11.12 0.81 -13.66
C GLU A 156 -12.44 1.60 -13.61
N ASN A 157 -12.51 2.64 -12.78
CA ASN A 157 -13.65 3.56 -12.70
C ASN A 157 -13.88 4.29 -14.03
N THR A 158 -12.82 4.79 -14.65
CA THR A 158 -12.90 5.50 -15.93
C THR A 158 -13.43 4.57 -17.00
N TYR A 159 -12.88 3.37 -17.13
CA TYR A 159 -13.32 2.36 -18.08
C TYR A 159 -14.80 2.00 -17.89
N PHE A 160 -15.24 1.77 -16.65
CA PHE A 160 -16.65 1.49 -16.35
C PHE A 160 -17.57 2.65 -16.72
N ASN A 161 -17.21 3.88 -16.34
CA ASN A 161 -18.01 5.06 -16.64
C ASN A 161 -18.10 5.37 -18.14
N GLU A 162 -17.03 5.11 -18.90
CA GLU A 162 -17.06 5.20 -20.36
C GLU A 162 -18.03 4.19 -20.96
N ARG A 163 -18.04 2.95 -20.46
CA ARG A 163 -18.97 1.92 -20.90
C ARG A 163 -20.42 2.22 -20.51
N LEU A 164 -20.67 2.82 -19.34
CA LEU A 164 -22.00 3.25 -18.91
C LEU A 164 -22.62 4.32 -19.81
N LYS A 165 -21.79 5.22 -20.35
CA LYS A 165 -22.27 6.22 -21.33
C LYS A 165 -22.82 5.55 -22.58
N GLY A 166 -22.36 4.33 -22.88
CA GLY A 166 -22.60 3.64 -24.14
C GLY A 166 -21.94 4.37 -25.30
N ASP A 167 -22.08 3.81 -26.50
CA ASP A 167 -21.72 4.52 -27.72
C ASP A 167 -23.01 5.05 -28.35
N SER A 168 -23.34 6.31 -28.06
CA SER A 168 -24.59 6.93 -28.53
C SER A 168 -24.74 6.94 -30.05
N HIS A 169 -23.64 6.80 -30.80
CA HIS A 169 -23.67 6.69 -32.26
C HIS A 169 -24.12 5.30 -32.75
N LEU A 170 -24.21 4.30 -31.87
CA LEU A 170 -24.68 2.97 -32.23
C LEU A 170 -26.20 2.88 -32.24
N ILE A 171 -26.94 3.61 -31.39
CA ILE A 171 -28.41 3.54 -31.44
C ILE A 171 -29.00 4.08 -32.74
N SER A 172 -28.39 5.09 -33.35
CA SER A 172 -28.85 5.58 -34.66
C SER A 172 -28.72 4.52 -35.77
N LYS A 173 -27.96 3.43 -35.53
CA LYS A 173 -27.81 2.29 -36.42
C LYS A 173 -28.70 1.10 -36.04
N VAL A 174 -29.33 1.12 -34.88
CA VAL A 174 -30.21 0.05 -34.40
C VAL A 174 -31.53 0.11 -35.15
N LYS A 175 -32.04 -1.05 -35.57
CA LYS A 175 -33.32 -1.21 -36.24
C LYS A 175 -34.38 -1.71 -35.27
N ILE A 176 -35.64 -1.47 -35.61
CA ILE A 176 -36.76 -2.12 -34.92
C ILE A 176 -36.58 -3.65 -35.04
N GLY A 177 -36.68 -4.35 -33.91
CA GLY A 177 -36.48 -5.79 -33.77
C GLY A 177 -35.06 -6.20 -33.33
N ASP A 178 -34.08 -5.30 -33.36
CA ASP A 178 -32.72 -5.62 -32.93
C ASP A 178 -32.65 -5.83 -31.40
N LYS A 179 -31.81 -6.76 -30.97
CA LYS A 179 -31.53 -7.02 -29.55
C LYS A 179 -30.48 -6.03 -29.05
N VAL A 180 -30.79 -5.34 -27.96
CA VAL A 180 -29.93 -4.35 -27.31
C VAL A 180 -29.69 -4.69 -25.85
N CYS A 181 -28.54 -4.23 -25.33
CA CYS A 181 -28.16 -4.33 -23.94
C CYS A 181 -27.72 -2.99 -23.36
N LYS A 182 -27.91 -2.82 -22.06
CA LYS A 182 -27.46 -1.67 -21.27
C LYS A 182 -26.90 -2.17 -19.94
N ILE A 183 -25.76 -1.66 -19.53
CA ILE A 183 -25.16 -2.04 -18.24
C ILE A 183 -26.08 -1.60 -17.10
N ASP A 184 -26.37 -2.50 -16.18
CA ASP A 184 -26.93 -2.18 -14.88
C ASP A 184 -25.82 -1.56 -14.02
N SER A 185 -25.87 -0.23 -13.88
CA SER A 185 -24.83 0.51 -13.17
C SER A 185 -24.79 0.26 -11.67
N GLU A 186 -25.90 -0.15 -11.06
CA GLU A 186 -25.97 -0.39 -9.62
C GLU A 186 -25.36 -1.75 -9.31
N GLU A 187 -25.87 -2.79 -9.96
CA GLU A 187 -25.39 -4.16 -9.76
C GLU A 187 -23.95 -4.35 -10.25
N SER A 188 -23.58 -3.74 -11.38
CA SER A 188 -22.23 -3.90 -11.95
C SER A 188 -21.15 -3.14 -11.18
N ARG A 189 -21.51 -2.14 -10.36
CA ARG A 189 -20.55 -1.33 -9.60
C ARG A 189 -19.72 -2.19 -8.64
N HIS A 190 -20.31 -3.26 -8.10
CA HIS A 190 -19.62 -4.22 -7.24
C HIS A 190 -18.55 -5.04 -7.98
N TYR A 191 -18.61 -5.08 -9.31
CA TYR A 191 -17.74 -5.86 -10.16
C TYR A 191 -16.93 -5.00 -11.13
N ILE A 192 -16.63 -3.75 -10.76
CA ILE A 192 -15.98 -2.79 -11.64
C ILE A 192 -14.66 -3.30 -12.26
N SER A 193 -13.89 -4.06 -11.47
CA SER A 193 -12.63 -4.69 -11.87
C SER A 193 -12.78 -5.99 -12.66
N ASN A 194 -14.01 -6.45 -12.92
CA ASN A 194 -14.30 -7.69 -13.62
C ASN A 194 -15.48 -7.54 -14.60
N PRO A 195 -15.23 -7.06 -15.84
CA PRO A 195 -16.26 -6.87 -16.86
C PRO A 195 -17.10 -8.09 -17.18
N ASN A 196 -16.54 -9.30 -17.05
CA ASN A 196 -17.27 -10.56 -17.30
C ASN A 196 -18.38 -10.84 -16.26
N LYS A 197 -18.39 -10.10 -15.15
CA LYS A 197 -19.42 -10.19 -14.11
C LYS A 197 -20.40 -9.03 -14.14
N TRP A 198 -20.20 -8.04 -15.02
CA TRP A 198 -21.15 -6.94 -15.16
C TRP A 198 -22.53 -7.50 -15.54
N ILE A 199 -23.54 -6.87 -14.98
CA ILE A 199 -24.94 -7.18 -15.20
C ILE A 199 -25.48 -6.22 -16.26
N PHE A 200 -26.25 -6.76 -17.18
CA PHE A 200 -26.84 -6.02 -18.29
C PHE A 200 -28.35 -6.24 -18.30
N TYR A 201 -29.09 -5.17 -18.55
CA TYR A 201 -30.45 -5.26 -19.07
C TYR A 201 -30.41 -5.67 -20.53
N TYR A 202 -31.34 -6.53 -20.94
CA TYR A 202 -31.51 -6.98 -22.32
C TYR A 202 -32.92 -6.67 -22.80
N GLY A 203 -33.06 -6.30 -24.08
CA GLY A 203 -34.37 -6.07 -24.68
C GLY A 203 -34.34 -6.03 -26.19
N PHE A 204 -35.53 -5.95 -26.80
CA PHE A 204 -35.71 -5.70 -28.22
C PHE A 204 -36.19 -4.27 -28.46
N VAL A 205 -35.70 -3.63 -29.52
CA VAL A 205 -36.17 -2.31 -29.92
C VAL A 205 -37.53 -2.41 -30.62
N GLU A 206 -38.54 -1.77 -30.06
CA GLU A 206 -39.91 -1.74 -30.62
C GLU A 206 -40.14 -0.45 -31.44
N LYS A 207 -39.54 0.67 -31.02
CA LYS A 207 -39.66 1.97 -31.70
C LYS A 207 -38.47 2.88 -31.35
N ILE A 208 -38.13 3.81 -32.24
CA ILE A 208 -37.12 4.86 -32.02
C ILE A 208 -37.76 6.22 -32.31
N GLU A 209 -37.61 7.18 -31.41
CA GLU A 209 -38.15 8.54 -31.57
C GLU A 209 -37.19 9.57 -30.97
N GLY A 210 -36.50 10.33 -31.84
CA GLY A 210 -35.46 11.26 -31.41
C GLY A 210 -34.34 10.56 -30.64
N ASN A 211 -34.11 10.96 -29.39
CA ASN A 211 -33.12 10.36 -28.48
C ASN A 211 -33.70 9.28 -27.56
N LYS A 212 -34.93 8.82 -27.81
CA LYS A 212 -35.60 7.79 -27.02
C LYS A 212 -35.78 6.51 -27.81
N VAL A 213 -35.73 5.39 -27.10
CA VAL A 213 -35.96 4.05 -27.62
C VAL A 213 -37.04 3.37 -26.79
N LEU A 214 -38.03 2.77 -27.46
CA LEU A 214 -39.03 1.93 -26.82
C LEU A 214 -38.47 0.52 -26.79
N ILE A 215 -38.21 0.00 -25.58
CA ILE A 215 -37.60 -1.31 -25.38
C ILE A 215 -38.63 -2.25 -24.79
N ARG A 216 -38.78 -3.43 -25.40
CA ARG A 216 -39.40 -4.59 -24.76
C ARG A 216 -38.32 -5.38 -24.04
N TYR A 217 -38.31 -5.31 -22.73
CA TYR A 217 -37.31 -5.97 -21.88
C TYR A 217 -37.49 -7.49 -21.92
N LEU A 218 -36.36 -8.19 -21.96
CA LEU A 218 -36.27 -9.65 -21.86
C LEU A 218 -35.87 -10.09 -20.44
N GLY A 219 -35.15 -9.23 -19.72
CA GLY A 219 -34.63 -9.50 -18.38
C GLY A 219 -33.31 -8.78 -18.15
N HIS A 220 -32.66 -9.09 -17.04
CA HIS A 220 -31.33 -8.58 -16.70
C HIS A 220 -30.42 -9.70 -16.17
N GLY A 221 -29.12 -9.59 -16.40
CA GLY A 221 -28.17 -10.65 -16.05
C GLY A 221 -26.83 -10.58 -16.77
N ASN A 222 -26.11 -11.68 -16.76
CA ASN A 222 -24.86 -11.87 -17.51
C ASN A 222 -24.81 -13.30 -18.10
N SER A 223 -23.66 -13.71 -18.66
CA SER A 223 -23.52 -15.03 -19.28
C SER A 223 -23.74 -16.23 -18.33
N LYS A 224 -23.75 -16.00 -17.00
CA LYS A 224 -23.88 -17.04 -15.97
C LYS A 224 -25.11 -16.88 -15.08
N LEU A 225 -25.81 -15.76 -15.18
CA LEU A 225 -26.93 -15.40 -14.31
C LEU A 225 -28.01 -14.74 -15.14
N THR A 226 -29.25 -15.19 -15.01
CA THR A 226 -30.42 -14.55 -15.61
C THR A 226 -31.43 -14.28 -14.51
N ILE A 227 -31.96 -13.07 -14.50
CA ILE A 227 -32.98 -12.63 -13.55
C ILE A 227 -34.16 -12.09 -14.40
N ASN A 228 -35.36 -12.58 -14.11
CA ASN A 228 -36.58 -12.34 -14.91
C ASN A 228 -37.57 -11.42 -14.18
N ASP A 229 -37.11 -10.25 -13.73
CA ASP A 229 -37.90 -9.25 -13.00
C ASP A 229 -38.60 -8.23 -13.93
N MET A 230 -38.14 -8.14 -15.17
CA MET A 230 -38.56 -7.14 -16.18
C MET A 230 -39.17 -7.76 -17.45
N ASP A 231 -39.45 -9.06 -17.44
CA ASP A 231 -39.90 -9.79 -18.63
C ASP A 231 -41.15 -9.17 -19.28
N ASN A 232 -41.06 -8.95 -20.59
CA ASN A 232 -42.07 -8.34 -21.46
C ASN A 232 -42.58 -6.95 -21.06
N LYS A 233 -41.93 -6.25 -20.13
CA LYS A 233 -42.23 -4.83 -19.89
C LYS A 233 -41.78 -4.01 -21.09
N ILE A 234 -42.63 -3.09 -21.54
CA ILE A 234 -42.35 -2.20 -22.67
C ILE A 234 -42.22 -0.78 -22.12
N ILE A 235 -41.03 -0.20 -22.20
CA ILE A 235 -40.70 1.07 -21.54
C ILE A 235 -39.92 1.98 -22.49
N TRP A 236 -40.26 3.27 -22.47
CA TRP A 236 -39.49 4.31 -23.14
C TRP A 236 -38.25 4.66 -22.31
N GLU A 237 -37.09 4.53 -22.93
CA GLU A 237 -35.78 4.83 -22.34
C GLU A 237 -35.06 5.91 -23.15
N LEU A 238 -34.13 6.60 -22.50
CA LEU A 238 -33.13 7.37 -23.24
C LEU A 238 -32.19 6.40 -23.97
N ALA A 239 -31.80 6.76 -25.19
CA ALA A 239 -30.84 6.00 -25.98
C ALA A 239 -29.47 5.85 -25.30
N GLN A 240 -29.10 6.76 -24.41
CA GLN A 240 -27.80 6.69 -23.75
C GLN A 240 -27.59 5.38 -22.97
N GLY A 241 -26.41 4.79 -23.10
CA GLY A 241 -26.02 3.55 -22.42
C GLY A 241 -26.49 2.25 -23.07
N TRP A 242 -27.40 2.31 -24.04
CA TRP A 242 -27.83 1.15 -24.81
C TRP A 242 -26.91 0.91 -26.02
N ALA A 243 -26.62 -0.37 -26.29
CA ALA A 243 -25.84 -0.81 -27.44
C ALA A 243 -26.45 -2.11 -28.03
N ILE A 244 -26.09 -2.47 -29.26
CA ILE A 244 -26.39 -3.80 -29.79
C ILE A 244 -25.65 -4.83 -28.93
N CYS A 245 -26.35 -5.86 -28.48
CA CYS A 245 -25.71 -6.97 -27.78
C CYS A 245 -24.70 -7.63 -28.70
N GLU A 246 -23.46 -7.82 -28.24
CA GLU A 246 -22.52 -8.78 -28.85
C GLU A 246 -22.96 -10.23 -28.58
#